data_AF-A0A1V1NRW6-F1
#
_entry.id   AF-A0A1V1NRW6-F1
#
_cell.length_a   1.000
_cell.length_b   1.000
_cell.length_c   1.000
_cell.angle_alpha   90.00
_cell.angle_beta   90.00
_cell.angle_gamma   90.00
#
_symmetry.space_group_name_H-M   'P 1'
#
loop_
_entity.id
_entity.type
_entity.pdbx_description
1 polymer ?
#
loop_
_entity_poly.entity_id
_entity_poly.type
_entity_poly.pdbx_seq_one_letter_code
_entity_poly.pdbx_strand_id
1 'polypeptide(L)'
;MKYYQVEENHHFVGRNYWWKRLHEIDAKNEASIIVIYGRRRVGKTELIEQFFRNRKILKFEGLQPDRKAKLSPQKETRRQINECLRRLGKYAEKEVEFKYFKIDEWSEFFDILLQYIKNEDLILYFEELQWLSNYQDSFYLN
;
A
#
# COMPACT_ATOMS: atom_id res chain seq x y z
N MET A 1 -1.31 14.94 -7.68
CA MET A 1 -0.73 13.61 -7.56
C MET A 1 -1.24 12.72 -8.69
N LYS A 2 -0.40 11.82 -9.20
CA LYS A 2 -0.80 10.65 -9.97
C LYS A 2 -1.27 9.55 -9.03
N TYR A 3 -2.20 8.71 -9.49
CA TYR A 3 -2.77 7.62 -8.72
C TYR A 3 -2.57 6.29 -9.43
N TYR A 4 -2.49 5.20 -8.66
CA TYR A 4 -2.49 3.85 -9.19
C TYR A 4 -3.77 3.62 -10.02
N GLN A 5 -3.60 3.17 -11.26
CA GLN A 5 -4.70 2.86 -12.15
C GLN A 5 -4.96 1.36 -12.12
N VAL A 6 -6.20 0.98 -11.88
CA VAL A 6 -6.66 -0.40 -12.00
C VAL A 6 -7.43 -0.52 -13.31
N GLU A 7 -7.01 -1.44 -14.16
CA GLU A 7 -7.77 -1.78 -15.36
C GLU A 7 -9.01 -2.59 -14.95
N GLU A 8 -10.17 -2.20 -15.49
CA GLU A 8 -11.41 -2.92 -15.25
C GLU A 8 -11.32 -4.32 -15.84
N ASN A 9 -11.56 -5.33 -15.01
CA ASN A 9 -11.64 -6.71 -15.44
C ASN A 9 -13.11 -7.09 -15.63
N HIS A 10 -13.59 -7.03 -16.87
CA HIS A 10 -14.97 -7.40 -17.21
C HIS A 10 -15.32 -8.87 -16.95
N HIS A 11 -14.33 -9.73 -16.67
CA HIS A 11 -14.54 -11.13 -16.30
C HIS A 11 -14.53 -11.37 -14.78
N PHE A 12 -14.38 -10.32 -13.97
CA PHE A 12 -14.48 -10.44 -12.52
C PHE A 12 -15.94 -10.67 -12.10
N VAL A 13 -16.23 -11.88 -11.60
CA VAL A 13 -17.60 -12.31 -11.24
C VAL A 13 -17.68 -12.87 -9.82
N GLY A 14 -18.89 -12.82 -9.25
CA GLY A 14 -19.18 -13.33 -7.92
C GLY A 14 -18.68 -12.42 -6.81
N ARG A 15 -18.28 -13.00 -5.66
CA ARG A 15 -17.82 -12.26 -4.46
C ARG A 15 -18.84 -11.29 -3.86
N ASN A 16 -20.13 -11.43 -4.19
CA ASN A 16 -21.23 -10.56 -3.73
C ASN A 16 -21.19 -10.27 -2.22
N TYR A 17 -20.90 -11.28 -1.39
CA TYR A 17 -20.77 -11.10 0.05
C TYR A 17 -19.68 -10.09 0.42
N TRP A 18 -18.48 -10.22 -0.16
CA TRP A 18 -17.36 -9.33 0.10
C TRP A 18 -17.56 -7.95 -0.52
N TRP A 19 -18.14 -7.90 -1.72
CA TRP A 19 -18.49 -6.65 -2.37
C TRP A 19 -19.47 -5.82 -1.51
N LYS A 20 -20.50 -6.47 -0.96
CA LYS A 20 -21.44 -5.85 -0.03
C LYS A 20 -20.74 -5.34 1.23
N ARG A 21 -19.87 -6.16 1.84
CA ARG A 21 -19.09 -5.75 3.04
C ARG A 21 -18.20 -4.54 2.77
N LEU A 22 -17.50 -4.50 1.64
CA LEU A 22 -16.66 -3.36 1.26
C LEU A 22 -17.52 -2.11 1.02
N HIS A 23 -18.67 -2.24 0.36
CA HIS A 23 -19.62 -1.14 0.19
C HIS A 23 -20.15 -0.62 1.52
N GLU A 24 -20.50 -1.49 2.46
CA GLU A 24 -20.95 -1.09 3.80
C GLU A 24 -19.88 -0.31 4.57
N ILE A 25 -18.60 -0.67 4.42
CA ILE A 25 -17.48 0.07 5.03
C ILE A 25 -17.29 1.42 4.35
N ASP A 26 -17.24 1.43 3.01
CA ASP A 26 -17.00 2.63 2.21
C ASP A 26 -18.11 3.68 2.38
N ALA A 27 -19.35 3.24 2.56
CA ALA A 27 -20.50 4.11 2.79
C ALA A 27 -20.50 4.84 4.14
N LYS A 28 -19.66 4.45 5.10
CA LYS A 28 -19.61 5.10 6.42
C LYS A 28 -19.03 6.50 6.40
N ASN A 29 -18.34 6.89 5.32
CA ASN A 29 -17.70 8.19 5.17
C ASN A 29 -16.78 8.54 6.37
N GLU A 30 -16.10 7.53 6.90
CA GLU A 30 -15.15 7.64 8.01
C GLU A 30 -13.83 6.95 7.66
N ALA A 31 -12.73 7.41 8.25
CA ALA A 31 -11.44 6.76 8.08
C ALA A 31 -11.51 5.30 8.58
N SER A 32 -11.22 4.36 7.68
CA SER A 32 -11.39 2.92 7.93
C SER A 32 -10.11 2.16 7.59
N ILE A 33 -9.74 1.19 8.42
CA ILE A 33 -8.65 0.24 8.13
C ILE A 33 -9.28 -1.12 7.81
N ILE A 34 -8.96 -1.66 6.63
CA ILE A 34 -9.45 -2.97 6.17
C ILE A 34 -8.25 -3.91 6.03
N VAL A 35 -8.26 -5.00 6.80
CA VAL A 35 -7.25 -6.05 6.71
C VAL A 35 -7.85 -7.26 6.02
N ILE A 36 -7.23 -7.70 4.92
CA ILE A 36 -7.72 -8.83 4.12
C ILE A 36 -6.63 -9.89 4.03
N TYR A 37 -6.97 -11.08 4.52
CA TYR A 37 -6.05 -12.22 4.58
C TYR A 37 -6.70 -13.47 3.99
N GLY A 38 -5.87 -14.48 3.69
CA GLY A 38 -6.31 -15.76 3.14
C GLY A 38 -5.26 -16.39 2.24
N ARG A 39 -5.51 -17.61 1.75
CA ARG A 39 -4.53 -18.36 0.94
C ARG A 39 -4.11 -17.60 -0.32
N ARG A 40 -2.91 -17.90 -0.83
CA ARG A 40 -2.45 -17.38 -2.13
C ARG A 40 -3.40 -17.81 -3.24
N ARG A 41 -3.62 -16.94 -4.23
CA ARG A 41 -4.46 -17.17 -5.43
C ARG A 41 -5.96 -17.31 -5.21
N VAL A 42 -6.49 -16.96 -4.03
CA VAL A 42 -7.94 -16.91 -3.82
C VAL A 42 -8.60 -15.63 -4.36
N GLY A 43 -7.88 -14.79 -5.12
CA GLY A 43 -8.43 -13.59 -5.77
C GLY A 43 -8.65 -12.39 -4.84
N LYS A 44 -7.84 -12.23 -3.78
CA LYS A 44 -7.97 -11.10 -2.84
C LYS A 44 -7.56 -9.76 -3.47
N THR A 45 -6.39 -9.73 -4.11
CA THR A 45 -5.88 -8.55 -4.82
C THR A 45 -6.88 -8.10 -5.87
N GLU A 46 -7.31 -9.00 -6.75
CA GLU A 46 -8.32 -8.72 -7.77
C GLU A 46 -9.61 -8.15 -7.17
N LEU A 47 -10.14 -8.74 -6.09
CA LEU A 47 -11.34 -8.22 -5.43
C LEU A 47 -11.19 -6.75 -4.99
N ILE A 48 -10.05 -6.41 -4.38
CA ILE A 48 -9.81 -5.06 -3.85
C ILE A 48 -9.55 -4.06 -4.95
N GLU A 49 -8.73 -4.43 -5.92
CA GLU A 49 -8.42 -3.60 -7.07
C GLU A 49 -9.70 -3.32 -7.87
N GLN A 50 -10.49 -4.35 -8.20
CA GLN A 50 -11.73 -4.15 -8.94
C GLN A 50 -12.77 -3.36 -8.15
N PHE A 51 -12.89 -3.55 -6.82
CA PHE A 51 -13.83 -2.78 -6.00
C PHE A 51 -13.46 -1.29 -5.97
N PHE A 52 -12.19 -0.96 -5.72
CA PHE A 52 -11.72 0.41 -5.58
C PHE A 52 -11.23 1.06 -6.89
N ARG A 53 -11.37 0.40 -8.05
CA ARG A 53 -10.77 0.84 -9.34
C ARG A 53 -11.04 2.29 -9.74
N ASN A 54 -12.19 2.85 -9.33
CA ASN A 54 -12.60 4.22 -9.64
C ASN A 54 -12.24 5.24 -8.54
N ARG A 55 -11.47 4.83 -7.52
CA ARG A 55 -11.01 5.70 -6.43
C ARG A 55 -9.56 6.13 -6.64
N LYS A 56 -9.17 7.19 -5.95
CA LYS A 56 -7.77 7.61 -5.84
C LYS A 56 -7.02 6.58 -5.00
N ILE A 57 -6.13 5.80 -5.60
CA ILE A 57 -5.35 4.77 -4.89
C ILE A 57 -3.88 5.15 -4.88
N LEU A 58 -3.24 5.08 -3.71
CA LEU A 58 -1.79 5.02 -3.58
C LEU A 58 -1.40 3.60 -3.15
N LYS A 59 -0.76 2.85 -4.05
CA LYS A 59 -0.43 1.43 -3.85
C LYS A 59 1.06 1.26 -3.51
N PHE A 60 1.30 0.77 -2.30
CA PHE A 60 2.63 0.38 -1.82
C PHE A 60 2.67 -1.13 -1.67
N GLU A 61 3.66 -1.78 -2.26
CA GLU A 61 3.74 -3.24 -2.31
C GLU A 61 5.08 -3.67 -1.74
N GLY A 62 5.04 -4.65 -0.84
CA GLY A 62 6.24 -5.16 -0.19
C GLY A 62 7.14 -5.89 -1.17
N LEU A 63 8.43 -5.53 -1.18
CA LEU A 63 9.42 -6.24 -1.97
C LEU A 63 9.68 -7.61 -1.35
N GLN A 64 9.67 -8.66 -2.16
CA GLN A 64 10.10 -9.96 -1.68
C GLN A 64 11.57 -9.88 -1.22
N PRO A 65 11.90 -10.34 0.01
CA PRO A 65 13.26 -10.37 0.50
C PRO A 65 14.14 -11.26 -0.37
N ASP A 66 15.31 -10.76 -0.77
CA ASP A 66 16.31 -11.59 -1.43
C ASP A 66 17.00 -12.47 -0.40
N ARG A 67 16.59 -13.74 -0.35
CA ARG A 67 17.14 -14.73 0.58
C ARG A 67 18.62 -15.01 0.35
N LYS A 68 19.16 -14.72 -0.84
CA LYS A 68 20.59 -14.91 -1.15
C LYS A 68 21.43 -13.74 -0.65
N ALA A 69 20.89 -12.52 -0.65
CA ALA A 69 21.59 -11.32 -0.21
C ALA A 69 21.89 -11.29 1.30
N LYS A 70 21.20 -12.11 2.11
CA LYS A 70 21.37 -12.21 3.59
C LYS A 70 21.45 -10.83 4.26
N LEU A 71 20.52 -9.94 3.91
CA LEU A 71 20.45 -8.60 4.50
C LEU A 71 20.10 -8.71 6.00
N SER A 72 20.67 -7.82 6.81
CA SER A 72 20.20 -7.66 8.19
C SER A 72 18.76 -7.13 8.18
N PRO A 73 17.96 -7.39 9.22
CA PRO A 73 16.59 -6.92 9.26
C PRO A 73 16.45 -5.41 9.07
N GLN A 74 17.38 -4.61 9.61
CA GLN A 74 17.40 -3.14 9.43
C GLN A 74 17.65 -2.75 7.97
N LYS A 75 18.54 -3.46 7.26
CA LYS A 75 18.81 -3.20 5.85
C LYS A 75 17.61 -3.56 4.98
N GLU A 76 16.88 -4.62 5.32
CA GLU A 76 15.66 -5.00 4.61
C GLU A 76 14.54 -3.97 4.87
N THR A 77 14.32 -3.54 6.11
CA THR A 77 13.37 -2.47 6.44
C THR A 77 13.66 -1.20 5.65
N ARG A 78 14.93 -0.75 5.61
CA ARG A 78 15.33 0.39 4.79
C ARG A 78 15.09 0.18 3.29
N ARG A 79 15.29 -1.02 2.79
CA ARG A 79 14.99 -1.36 1.38
C ARG A 79 13.49 -1.21 1.08
N GLN A 80 12.62 -1.63 2.00
CA GLN A 80 11.16 -1.45 1.87
C GLN A 80 10.77 0.03 1.91
N ILE A 81 11.30 0.79 2.86
CA ILE A 81 11.04 2.24 2.99
C ILE A 81 11.51 3.00 1.74
N ASN A 82 12.71 2.71 1.25
CA ASN A 82 13.24 3.33 0.03
C ASN A 82 12.36 3.07 -1.20
N GLU A 83 11.80 1.87 -1.33
CA GLU A 83 10.85 1.57 -2.40
C GLU A 83 9.54 2.35 -2.23
N CYS A 84 9.04 2.48 -0.99
CA CYS A 84 7.85 3.28 -0.71
C CYS A 84 8.07 4.76 -1.00
N LEU A 85 9.22 5.34 -0.62
CA LEU A 85 9.61 6.70 -0.99
C LEU A 85 9.69 6.88 -2.50
N ARG A 86 10.32 5.92 -3.20
CA ARG A 86 10.41 5.96 -4.66
C ARG A 86 9.02 5.95 -5.31
N ARG A 87 8.09 5.14 -4.81
CA ARG A 87 6.69 5.11 -5.28
C ARG A 87 5.96 6.42 -4.96
N LEU A 88 6.10 6.94 -3.74
CA LEU A 88 5.50 8.22 -3.35
C LEU A 88 6.02 9.37 -4.21
N GLY A 89 7.33 9.40 -4.52
CA GLY A 89 7.92 10.36 -5.44
C GLY A 89 7.32 10.31 -6.83
N LYS A 90 6.97 9.13 -7.35
CA LYS A 90 6.25 9.00 -8.63
C LYS A 90 4.82 9.53 -8.56
N TYR A 91 4.10 9.22 -7.48
CA TYR A 91 2.74 9.75 -7.28
C TYR A 91 2.74 11.27 -7.11
N ALA A 92 3.76 11.81 -6.45
CA ALA A 92 3.94 13.24 -6.25
C ALA A 92 4.55 13.97 -7.46
N GLU A 93 4.98 13.24 -8.50
CA GLU A 93 5.71 13.77 -9.67
C GLU A 93 6.98 14.55 -9.27
N LYS A 94 7.67 14.00 -8.27
CA LYS A 94 8.83 14.58 -7.56
C LYS A 94 9.95 13.56 -7.40
N GLU A 95 10.13 12.66 -8.38
CA GLU A 95 11.08 11.55 -8.29
C GLU A 95 12.50 12.01 -7.99
N VAL A 96 12.90 13.17 -8.52
CA VAL A 96 14.23 13.75 -8.27
C VAL A 96 14.40 14.14 -6.81
N GLU A 97 13.44 14.84 -6.22
CA GLU A 97 13.47 15.24 -4.80
C GLU A 97 13.51 14.00 -3.90
N PHE A 98 12.65 13.02 -4.20
CA PHE A 98 12.51 11.83 -3.36
C PHE A 98 13.73 10.91 -3.37
N LYS A 99 14.55 10.98 -4.41
CA LYS A 99 15.81 10.24 -4.50
C LYS A 99 16.83 10.64 -3.42
N TYR A 100 16.70 11.85 -2.87
CA TYR A 100 17.64 12.37 -1.86
C TYR A 100 17.16 12.20 -0.42
N PHE A 101 15.91 11.78 -0.19
CA PHE A 101 15.47 11.43 1.17
C PHE A 101 16.30 10.27 1.71
N LYS A 102 16.73 10.41 2.96
CA LYS A 102 17.38 9.38 3.74
C LYS A 102 16.65 9.30 5.06
N ILE A 103 15.78 8.30 5.15
CA ILE A 103 15.02 7.98 6.36
C ILE A 103 15.27 6.50 6.66
N ASP A 104 15.23 6.17 7.93
CA ASP A 104 15.52 4.81 8.41
C ASP A 104 14.31 4.19 9.12
N GLU A 105 13.28 4.98 9.42
CA GLU A 105 12.08 4.56 10.15
C GLU A 105 10.78 4.72 9.35
N TRP A 106 9.79 3.88 9.66
CA TRP A 106 8.48 3.94 9.03
C TRP A 106 7.68 5.18 9.46
N SER A 107 7.85 5.63 10.71
CA SER A 107 7.28 6.88 11.24
C SER A 107 7.63 8.07 10.34
N GLU A 108 8.91 8.22 9.99
CA GLU A 108 9.38 9.27 9.07
C GLU A 108 8.72 9.17 7.69
N PHE A 109 8.55 7.95 7.16
CA PHE A 109 7.86 7.74 5.89
C PHE A 109 6.40 8.19 5.98
N PHE A 110 5.69 7.83 7.07
CA PHE A 110 4.31 8.22 7.27
C PHE A 110 4.15 9.73 7.47
N ASP A 111 5.07 10.37 8.20
CA ASP A 111 5.11 11.84 8.34
C ASP A 111 5.25 12.53 6.99
N ILE A 112 6.13 12.04 6.12
CA ILE A 112 6.27 12.54 4.75
C ILE A 112 4.98 12.29 3.97
N LEU A 113 4.45 11.07 3.99
CA LEU A 113 3.22 10.69 3.27
C LEU A 113 2.04 11.61 3.66
N LEU A 114 1.86 11.88 4.96
CA LEU A 114 0.77 12.73 5.49
C LEU A 114 0.77 14.13 4.87
N GLN A 115 1.93 14.69 4.55
CA GLN A 115 2.02 16.01 3.89
C GLN A 115 1.33 16.03 2.52
N TYR A 116 1.25 14.89 1.84
CA TYR A 116 0.66 14.75 0.51
C TYR A 116 -0.82 14.33 0.54
N ILE A 117 -1.28 13.73 1.64
CA ILE A 117 -2.61 13.09 1.68
C ILE A 117 -3.59 13.68 2.69
N LYS A 118 -3.16 14.58 3.59
CA LYS A 118 -3.97 15.05 4.74
C LYS A 118 -5.38 15.59 4.42
N ASN A 119 -5.62 16.02 3.19
CA ASN A 119 -6.89 16.60 2.74
C ASN A 119 -7.49 15.83 1.54
N GLU A 120 -7.05 14.61 1.28
CA GLU A 120 -7.50 13.80 0.16
C GLU A 120 -8.39 12.64 0.66
N ASP A 121 -9.55 12.47 0.03
CA ASP A 121 -10.29 11.20 0.10
C ASP A 121 -9.63 10.20 -0.86
N LEU A 122 -8.80 9.32 -0.29
CA LEU A 122 -8.04 8.32 -1.05
C LEU A 122 -7.91 7.00 -0.30
N ILE A 123 -7.54 5.97 -1.06
CA ILE A 123 -7.24 4.63 -0.55
C ILE A 123 -5.72 4.48 -0.47
N LEU A 124 -5.21 4.27 0.75
CA LEU A 124 -3.86 3.75 0.96
C LEU A 124 -3.91 2.22 0.88
N TYR A 125 -3.30 1.66 -0.17
CA TYR A 125 -3.28 0.22 -0.39
C TYR A 125 -1.88 -0.36 -0.14
N PHE A 126 -1.71 -1.04 0.99
CA PHE A 126 -0.48 -1.78 1.32
C PHE A 126 -0.64 -3.26 0.95
N GLU A 127 0.00 -3.69 -0.15
CA GLU A 127 0.00 -5.07 -0.61
C GLU A 127 1.21 -5.85 -0.08
N GLU A 128 1.01 -7.15 0.18
CA GLU A 128 2.01 -8.04 0.77
C GLU A 128 2.64 -7.46 2.05
N LEU A 129 1.77 -7.07 2.99
CA LEU A 129 2.13 -6.39 4.23
C LEU A 129 3.22 -7.12 5.04
N GLN A 130 3.25 -8.44 5.01
CA GLN A 130 4.28 -9.22 5.69
C GLN A 130 5.70 -8.97 5.15
N TRP A 131 5.82 -8.57 3.88
CA TRP A 131 7.10 -8.15 3.31
C TRP A 131 7.42 -6.70 3.64
N LEU A 132 6.44 -5.78 3.56
CA LEU A 132 6.62 -4.39 3.97
C LEU A 132 7.09 -4.29 5.41
N SER A 133 6.45 -5.02 6.32
CA SER A 133 6.82 -5.01 7.73
C SER A 133 8.09 -5.81 8.03
N ASN A 134 8.61 -6.59 7.05
CA ASN A 134 9.71 -7.52 7.25
C ASN A 134 9.48 -8.46 8.46
N TYR A 135 8.22 -8.82 8.73
CA TYR A 135 7.81 -9.55 9.94
C TYR A 135 8.23 -8.88 11.27
N GLN A 136 8.40 -7.56 11.26
CA GLN A 136 8.70 -6.72 12.42
C GLN A 136 7.51 -5.84 12.79
N ASP A 137 7.46 -5.44 14.05
CA ASP A 137 6.38 -4.60 14.59
C ASP A 137 6.57 -3.12 14.27
N SER A 138 7.76 -2.70 13.85
CA SER A 138 8.11 -1.30 13.56
C SER A 138 7.30 -0.65 12.44
N PHE A 139 6.60 -1.43 11.61
CA PHE A 139 5.65 -0.90 10.64
C PHE A 139 4.34 -0.44 11.30
N TYR A 140 3.95 -1.07 12.41
CA TYR A 140 2.68 -0.87 13.09
C TYR A 140 2.80 0.04 14.32
N LEU A 141 3.99 0.04 14.93
CA LEU A 141 4.31 0.83 16.11
C LEU A 141 4.99 2.12 15.64
N ASN A 142 4.25 3.23 15.70
CA ASN A 142 4.80 4.58 15.64
C ASN A 142 5.60 4.89 16.91
#